data_AF-A0A7S2G159-F1
#
_entry.id   AF-A0A7S2G159-F1
#
_cell.length_a   1.000
_cell.length_b   1.000
_cell.length_c   1.000
_cell.angle_alpha   90.00
_cell.angle_beta   90.00
_cell.angle_gamma   90.00
#
_symmetry.space_group_name_H-M   'P 1'
#
loop_
_entity.id
_entity.type
_entity.pdbx_description
1 polymer ?
#
loop_
_entity_poly.entity_id
_entity_poly.type
_entity_poly.pdbx_seq_one_letter_code
_entity_poly.pdbx_strand_id
1 'polypeptide(L)'
;TCGSGVELCGLLTLESGFGSGNYDHDECVVHGLWPEVSPYGTSECIAPSSSSADPEVVYSCYNQRNETTADCLSFEQHEWTSHGICAGVTDAADFFTQVCDLATAPLA
;
A
#
# COMPACT_ATOMS: atom_id res chain seq x y z
N THR A 1 12.32 7.90 -13.30
CA THR A 1 12.03 9.33 -13.02
C THR A 1 10.55 9.56 -13.16
N CYS A 2 9.90 10.12 -12.14
CA CYS A 2 8.45 10.28 -12.03
C CYS A 2 7.81 11.29 -13.01
N GLY A 3 8.61 11.94 -13.85
CA GLY A 3 8.21 13.09 -14.66
C GLY A 3 8.87 14.37 -14.15
N SER A 4 8.81 15.44 -14.95
CA SER A 4 9.38 16.73 -14.57
C SER A 4 8.57 17.36 -13.43
N GLY A 5 9.26 17.77 -12.36
CA GLY A 5 8.63 18.43 -11.21
C GLY A 5 7.89 17.49 -10.24
N VAL A 6 8.02 16.17 -10.40
CA VAL A 6 7.41 15.17 -9.51
C VAL A 6 8.48 14.63 -8.57
N GLU A 7 8.33 14.91 -7.27
CA GLU A 7 9.30 14.55 -6.22
C GLU A 7 9.21 13.07 -5.82
N LEU A 8 8.00 12.50 -5.89
CA LEU A 8 7.71 11.13 -5.50
C LEU A 8 6.76 10.47 -6.49
N CYS A 9 7.07 9.24 -6.88
CA CYS A 9 6.16 8.37 -7.60
C CYS A 9 6.12 7.01 -6.92
N GLY A 10 5.07 6.27 -7.23
CA GLY A 10 4.90 4.91 -6.79
C GLY A 10 4.00 4.12 -7.73
N LEU A 11 3.90 2.83 -7.45
CA LEU A 11 3.10 1.88 -8.21
C LEU A 11 1.99 1.35 -7.30
N LEU A 12 0.75 1.42 -7.77
CA LEU A 12 -0.32 0.63 -7.19
C LEU A 12 -0.14 -0.81 -7.69
N THR A 13 0.14 -1.73 -6.78
CA THR A 13 0.38 -3.14 -7.06
C THR A 13 -0.88 -3.92 -6.78
N LEU A 14 -1.30 -4.71 -7.77
CA LEU A 14 -2.37 -5.68 -7.65
C LEU A 14 -1.80 -7.10 -7.67
N GLU A 15 -2.42 -7.98 -6.90
CA GLU A 15 -2.08 -9.38 -6.81
C GLU A 15 -3.09 -10.23 -7.57
N SER A 16 -2.58 -11.00 -8.53
CA SER A 16 -3.41 -11.79 -9.45
C SER A 16 -3.95 -13.10 -8.86
N GLY A 17 -3.45 -13.53 -7.69
CA GLY A 17 -3.84 -14.80 -7.06
C GLY A 17 -3.25 -16.08 -7.67
N PHE A 18 -2.40 -16.01 -8.70
CA PHE A 18 -1.74 -17.19 -9.30
C PHE A 18 -0.46 -17.65 -8.57
N GLY A 19 -0.23 -17.17 -7.35
CA GLY A 19 0.93 -17.50 -6.54
C GLY A 19 0.75 -18.79 -5.73
N SER A 20 1.42 -18.85 -4.58
CA SER A 20 1.32 -19.95 -3.63
C SER A 20 1.07 -19.43 -2.21
N GLY A 21 0.42 -20.22 -1.35
CA GLY A 21 0.17 -19.81 0.03
C GLY A 21 -0.86 -18.67 0.07
N ASN A 22 -0.56 -17.57 0.76
CA ASN A 22 -1.47 -16.41 0.83
C ASN A 22 -1.73 -15.76 -0.54
N TYR A 23 -0.83 -16.01 -1.50
CA TYR A 23 -0.86 -15.54 -2.89
C TYR A 23 -1.67 -16.43 -3.84
N ASP A 24 -2.29 -17.51 -3.35
CA ASP A 24 -3.14 -18.43 -4.13
C ASP A 24 -4.62 -18.14 -3.82
N HIS A 25 -5.30 -17.47 -4.76
CA HIS A 25 -6.72 -17.11 -4.67
C HIS A 25 -7.31 -16.75 -6.04
N ASP A 26 -8.63 -16.65 -6.14
CA ASP A 26 -9.37 -16.47 -7.39
C ASP A 26 -9.72 -15.01 -7.74
N GLU A 27 -9.47 -14.08 -6.83
CA GLU A 27 -9.74 -12.65 -7.01
C GLU A 27 -8.48 -11.84 -7.33
N CYS A 28 -8.59 -10.77 -8.13
CA CYS A 28 -7.51 -9.79 -8.25
C CYS A 28 -7.65 -8.79 -7.10
N VAL A 29 -6.64 -8.70 -6.24
CA VAL A 29 -6.73 -7.94 -5.00
C VAL A 29 -5.67 -6.86 -4.91
N VAL A 30 -5.93 -5.79 -4.15
CA VAL A 30 -4.88 -4.82 -3.79
C VAL A 30 -3.78 -5.54 -3.01
N HIS A 31 -2.53 -5.33 -3.43
CA HIS A 31 -1.36 -5.72 -2.65
C HIS A 31 -0.83 -4.51 -1.88
N GLY A 32 -0.58 -3.38 -2.57
CA GLY A 32 -0.02 -2.20 -1.93
C GLY A 32 0.20 -1.01 -2.86
N LEU A 33 0.65 0.11 -2.29
CA LEU A 33 1.13 1.29 -3.02
C LEU A 33 2.58 1.51 -2.67
N TRP A 34 3.48 1.36 -3.64
CA TRP A 34 4.91 1.27 -3.40
C TRP A 34 5.64 2.48 -3.98
N PRO A 35 6.11 3.42 -3.16
CA PRO A 35 6.98 4.48 -3.62
C PRO A 35 8.25 3.91 -4.27
N GLU A 36 8.66 4.48 -5.40
CA GLU A 36 9.87 4.11 -6.14
C GLU A 36 11.15 4.64 -5.45
N VAL A 37 11.31 4.35 -4.16
CA VAL A 37 12.48 4.68 -3.35
C VAL A 37 13.53 3.57 -3.41
N SER A 38 14.76 3.84 -2.98
CA SER A 38 15.83 2.83 -2.90
C SER A 38 15.39 1.60 -2.08
N PRO A 39 15.72 0.36 -2.51
CA PRO A 39 16.53 0.00 -3.68
C PRO A 39 15.74 -0.16 -5.00
N TYR A 40 14.43 0.08 -4.99
CA TYR A 40 13.52 -0.25 -6.10
C TYR A 40 13.30 0.91 -7.08
N GLY A 41 13.73 2.13 -6.71
CA GLY A 41 13.73 3.28 -7.60
C GLY A 41 14.68 4.39 -7.14
N THR A 42 14.45 5.59 -7.66
CA THR A 42 15.33 6.76 -7.47
C THR A 42 14.66 7.93 -6.76
N SER A 43 13.41 7.80 -6.31
CA SER A 43 12.75 8.82 -5.50
C SER A 43 13.38 8.90 -4.11
N GLU A 44 13.35 10.09 -3.52
CA GLU A 44 13.72 10.27 -2.12
C GLU A 44 12.56 9.82 -1.23
N CYS A 45 12.88 9.20 -0.09
CA CYS A 45 11.88 8.86 0.91
C CYS A 45 11.35 10.13 1.57
N ILE A 46 10.03 10.36 1.48
CA ILE A 46 9.38 11.50 2.13
C ILE A 46 8.61 10.96 3.34
N ALA A 47 9.09 11.30 4.54
CA ALA A 47 8.53 10.83 5.80
C ALA A 47 7.11 11.41 6.06
N PRO A 48 6.29 10.74 6.88
CA PRO A 48 4.96 11.23 7.21
C PRO A 48 5.03 12.54 7.97
N SER A 49 4.13 13.48 7.66
CA SER A 49 4.20 14.82 8.25
C SER A 49 3.66 14.91 9.68
N SER A 50 2.83 13.95 10.12
CA SER A 50 2.20 13.97 11.46
C SER A 50 2.56 12.78 12.34
N SER A 51 2.53 11.55 11.81
CA SER A 51 2.76 10.34 12.61
C SER A 51 3.35 9.20 11.79
N SER A 52 4.30 8.48 12.37
CA SER A 52 4.84 7.23 11.84
C SER A 52 4.30 5.98 12.55
N ALA A 53 3.29 6.12 13.42
CA ALA A 53 2.71 5.01 14.16
C ALA A 53 2.00 4.02 13.22
N ASP A 54 2.00 2.75 13.62
CA ASP A 54 1.36 1.67 12.89
C ASP A 54 -0.18 1.85 12.82
N PRO A 55 -0.83 1.35 11.75
CA PRO A 55 -2.28 1.29 11.70
C PRO A 55 -2.83 0.30 12.75
N GLU A 56 -3.97 0.67 13.33
CA GLU A 56 -4.69 -0.12 14.34
C GLU A 56 -6.09 -0.55 13.87
N VAL A 57 -6.48 -0.17 12.65
CA VAL A 57 -7.79 -0.47 12.05
C VAL A 57 -7.60 -1.06 10.67
N VAL A 58 -8.48 -2.00 10.31
CA VAL A 58 -8.47 -2.61 8.97
C VAL A 58 -9.21 -1.72 7.99
N TYR A 59 -8.57 -1.39 6.88
CA TYR A 59 -9.12 -0.62 5.78
C TYR A 59 -9.86 -1.53 4.81
N SER A 60 -10.96 -1.04 4.23
CA SER A 60 -11.90 -1.87 3.46
C SER A 60 -11.26 -2.55 2.25
N CYS A 61 -10.28 -1.90 1.60
CA CYS A 61 -9.58 -2.49 0.47
C CYS A 61 -8.53 -3.54 0.88
N TYR A 62 -8.29 -3.82 2.16
CA TYR A 62 -7.39 -4.89 2.63
C TYR A 62 -8.12 -6.10 3.22
N ASN A 63 -9.44 -5.98 3.42
CA ASN A 63 -10.30 -7.11 3.78
C ASN A 63 -11.11 -7.55 2.55
N GLN A 64 -10.44 -8.25 1.63
CA GLN A 64 -11.01 -8.59 0.32
C GLN A 64 -11.50 -10.04 0.28
N ARG A 65 -10.87 -10.96 1.01
CA ARG A 65 -11.16 -12.40 0.97
C ARG A 65 -11.61 -12.96 2.31
N ASN A 66 -12.15 -12.10 3.17
CA ASN A 66 -12.64 -12.45 4.51
C ASN A 66 -11.51 -13.03 5.39
N GLU A 67 -10.32 -12.45 5.28
CA GLU A 67 -9.17 -12.72 6.15
C GLU A 67 -9.46 -12.36 7.61
N THR A 68 -8.66 -12.88 8.55
CA THR A 68 -8.83 -12.48 9.96
C THR A 68 -8.37 -11.03 10.15
N THR A 69 -8.98 -10.32 11.09
CA THR A 69 -8.55 -8.95 11.45
C THR A 69 -7.06 -8.89 11.81
N ALA A 70 -6.53 -9.93 12.45
CA ALA A 70 -5.11 -9.98 12.81
C ALA A 70 -4.21 -10.10 11.58
N ASP A 71 -4.61 -10.89 10.58
CA ASP A 71 -3.84 -11.04 9.33
C ASP A 71 -3.90 -9.76 8.50
N CYS A 72 -5.07 -9.12 8.38
CA CYS A 72 -5.20 -7.82 7.71
C CYS A 72 -4.31 -6.76 8.36
N LEU A 73 -4.38 -6.61 9.69
CA LEU A 73 -3.55 -5.63 10.41
C LEU A 73 -2.05 -5.94 10.26
N SER A 74 -1.66 -7.20 10.32
CA SER A 74 -0.26 -7.58 10.11
C SER A 74 0.22 -7.21 8.71
N PHE A 75 -0.64 -7.34 7.69
CA PHE A 75 -0.31 -6.99 6.32
C PHE A 75 -0.28 -5.47 6.11
N GLU A 76 -1.24 -4.73 6.65
CA GLU A 76 -1.22 -3.26 6.62
C GLU A 76 0.01 -2.69 7.35
N GLN A 77 0.40 -3.25 8.50
CA GLN A 77 1.64 -2.86 9.19
C GLN A 77 2.89 -3.13 8.34
N HIS A 78 2.90 -4.23 7.59
CA HIS A 78 3.96 -4.53 6.62
C HIS A 78 4.01 -3.48 5.51
N GLU A 79 2.88 -3.18 4.86
CA GLU A 79 2.79 -2.18 3.79
C GLU A 79 3.16 -0.78 4.28
N TRP A 80 2.72 -0.42 5.49
CA TRP A 80 3.07 0.85 6.11
C TRP A 80 4.58 0.96 6.36
N THR A 81 5.15 -0.02 7.06
CA THR A 81 6.58 -0.03 7.43
C THR A 81 7.49 -0.11 6.21
N SER A 82 7.08 -0.84 5.17
CA SER A 82 7.91 -1.09 3.99
C SER A 82 7.77 0.01 2.94
N HIS A 83 6.61 0.65 2.84
CA HIS A 83 6.25 1.54 1.74
C HIS A 83 5.64 2.86 2.21
N GLY A 84 4.61 2.80 3.04
CA GLY A 84 3.85 3.98 3.45
C GLY A 84 4.66 5.04 4.21
N ILE A 85 5.63 4.65 5.03
CA ILE A 85 6.53 5.59 5.74
C ILE A 85 7.39 6.47 4.82
N CYS A 86 7.46 6.15 3.52
CA CYS A 86 8.19 6.94 2.53
C CYS A 86 7.26 7.58 1.48
N ALA A 87 5.94 7.53 1.69
CA ALA A 87 4.94 7.93 0.70
C ALA A 87 4.61 9.44 0.68
N GLY A 88 5.23 10.25 1.54
CA GLY A 88 4.95 11.70 1.61
C GLY A 88 3.54 12.04 2.11
N VAL A 89 2.92 11.11 2.84
CA VAL A 89 1.56 11.20 3.39
C VAL A 89 1.54 11.87 4.77
N THR A 90 0.36 12.11 5.32
CA THR A 90 0.19 12.68 6.67
C THR A 90 0.51 11.64 7.76
N ASP A 91 -0.10 10.46 7.64
CA ASP A 91 0.00 9.33 8.55
C ASP A 91 -0.51 8.05 7.83
N ALA A 92 -0.59 6.93 8.56
CA ALA A 92 -1.09 5.67 8.00
C ALA A 92 -2.53 5.77 7.48
N ALA A 93 -3.39 6.57 8.12
CA ALA A 93 -4.78 6.69 7.69
C ALA A 93 -4.90 7.41 6.34
N ASP A 94 -4.12 8.47 6.14
CA ASP A 94 -4.01 9.14 4.84
C ASP A 94 -3.48 8.19 3.76
N PHE A 95 -2.43 7.42 4.06
CA PHE A 95 -1.89 6.42 3.14
C PHE A 95 -2.92 5.38 2.69
N PHE A 96 -3.55 4.67 3.64
CA PHE A 96 -4.49 3.62 3.29
C PHE A 96 -5.79 4.15 2.67
N THR A 97 -6.22 5.36 3.02
CA THR A 97 -7.34 6.02 2.32
C THR A 97 -6.99 6.23 0.85
N GLN A 98 -5.82 6.78 0.54
CA GLN A 98 -5.38 6.98 -0.84
C GLN A 98 -5.20 5.65 -1.59
N VAL A 99 -4.66 4.61 -0.94
CA VAL A 99 -4.56 3.27 -1.53
C VAL A 99 -5.94 2.75 -1.92
N CYS A 100 -6.92 2.80 -1.00
CA CYS A 100 -8.26 2.32 -1.27
C CYS A 100 -9.00 3.17 -2.32
N ASP A 101 -8.82 4.48 -2.31
CA ASP A 101 -9.39 5.38 -3.32
C ASP A 101 -8.84 5.07 -4.71
N LEU A 102 -7.52 4.88 -4.84
CA LEU A 102 -6.89 4.48 -6.09
C LEU A 102 -7.34 3.10 -6.52
N ALA A 103 -7.44 2.14 -5.59
CA ALA A 103 -7.90 0.78 -5.80
C ALA A 103 -9.38 0.67 -6.23
N THR A 104 -10.16 1.75 -6.09
CA THR A 104 -11.59 1.73 -6.39
C THR A 104 -11.82 1.54 -7.89
N ALA A 105 -12.81 0.71 -8.22
CA ALA A 105 -13.09 0.27 -9.58
C ALA A 105 -13.20 1.40 -10.64
N PRO A 106 -12.87 1.11 -11.92
CA PRO A 106 -12.46 -0.18 -12.42
C PRO A 106 -10.94 -0.26 -12.53
N LEU A 107 -10.31 -0.81 -11.51
CA LEU A 107 -8.98 -1.39 -11.62
C LEU A 107 -9.08 -2.92 -11.76
N ALA A 108 -10.02 -3.36 -12.62
CA ALA A 108 -10.09 -4.63 -13.32
C ALA A 108 -11.21 -4.52 -14.37
#